data_AF-A0A349XWW2-F1
#
_entry.id   AF-A0A349XWW2-F1
#
_cell.length_a   1.000
_cell.length_b   1.000
_cell.length_c   1.000
_cell.angle_alpha   90.00
_cell.angle_beta   90.00
_cell.angle_gamma   90.00
#
_symmetry.space_group_name_H-M   'P 1'
#
loop_
_entity.id
_entity.type
_entity.pdbx_description
1 polymer ?
#
loop_
_entity_poly.entity_id
_entity_poly.type
_entity_poly.pdbx_seq_one_letter_code
_entity_poly.pdbx_strand_id
1 'polypeptide(L)'
;MNYTLETAIVALGAFLALLGAAFAHDSLFAAHMWVLFFTLLVSTVLLLRRVSFAPVDPAARARRKSEYFDGVVRYGVIATVFWGVVGFLVGVVVALQLAFPDLNIAPYFNFGRVRPLHTSAVIFAFGGNALIATSFYVVQRTCRARLFGGDLGWFVFWGYNLFIVMAATGYLLGITQGREYAEPEWYVDIWLTIVWVAYLITFLGTILTRKEPHIYVANWFYLSFIVTIAMLHIVNNLAIPVSFLGVKSYSAFSGVQDALTQWWYGHNAVGFFLTAGFLGMMYYFIPKQVNRPVYSYRLSIIHFWALIFMYIWAGPHHLHYTALPDWAQTLGMVFSIMLWMPSWGGMINGLMTLSGAWDKIRTDPIVRMMVMAVAFYGMATFEGPMMSIKAVNSLSHYTDWTIGHVHSGALGWNGMITFGAIYYLTPKLWGRDRLYSLQLVN
;
A
#
# COMPACT_ATOMS: atom_id res chain seq x y z
N MET A 1 -11.76 23.66 23.23
CA MET A 1 -11.63 22.20 23.37
C MET A 1 -11.02 21.66 22.10
N ASN A 2 -9.95 20.87 22.22
CA ASN A 2 -9.40 20.16 21.06
C ASN A 2 -10.17 18.84 20.87
N TYR A 3 -10.39 18.44 19.62
CA TYR A 3 -10.97 17.16 19.22
C TYR A 3 -12.47 16.92 19.53
N THR A 4 -13.27 17.95 19.84
CA THR A 4 -14.68 17.76 20.23
C THR A 4 -15.52 17.13 19.12
N LEU A 5 -15.35 17.59 17.88
CA LEU A 5 -16.11 17.08 16.73
C LEU A 5 -15.70 15.64 16.42
N GLU A 6 -14.40 15.37 16.42
CA GLU A 6 -13.81 14.05 16.18
C GLU A 6 -14.29 13.05 17.24
N THR A 7 -14.29 13.45 18.51
CA THR A 7 -14.79 12.61 19.61
C THR A 7 -16.27 12.30 19.43
N ALA A 8 -17.10 13.29 19.05
CA ALA A 8 -18.52 13.10 18.80
C ALA A 8 -18.78 12.15 17.62
N ILE A 9 -18.03 12.31 16.51
CA ILE A 9 -18.14 11.44 15.33
C ILE A 9 -17.77 9.99 15.67
N VAL A 10 -16.65 9.77 16.38
CA VAL A 10 -16.22 8.42 16.76
C VAL A 10 -17.19 7.79 17.75
N ALA A 11 -17.73 8.56 18.71
CA ALA A 11 -18.75 8.08 19.64
C ALA A 11 -20.06 7.70 18.94
N LEU A 12 -20.51 8.54 17.99
CA LEU A 12 -21.67 8.22 17.16
C LEU A 12 -21.42 6.97 16.32
N GLY A 13 -20.23 6.84 15.74
CA GLY A 13 -19.82 5.64 15.00
C GLY A 13 -19.85 4.38 15.88
N ALA A 14 -19.38 4.46 17.12
CA ALA A 14 -19.48 3.36 18.07
C ALA A 14 -20.96 2.99 18.33
N PHE A 15 -21.82 3.97 18.60
CA PHE A 15 -23.25 3.71 18.77
C PHE A 15 -23.90 3.06 17.54
N LEU A 16 -23.59 3.54 16.34
CA LEU A 16 -24.08 2.95 15.09
C LEU A 16 -23.58 1.51 14.89
N ALA A 17 -22.31 1.22 15.23
CA ALA A 17 -21.77 -0.13 15.20
C ALA A 17 -22.48 -1.06 16.20
N LEU A 18 -22.84 -0.56 17.39
CA LEU A 18 -23.63 -1.31 18.37
C LEU A 18 -25.03 -1.66 17.81
N LEU A 19 -25.70 -0.70 17.17
CA LEU A 19 -26.99 -0.95 16.51
C LEU A 19 -26.83 -1.95 15.35
N GLY A 20 -25.76 -1.81 14.55
CA GLY A 20 -25.44 -2.74 13.47
C GLY A 20 -25.22 -4.16 13.98
N ALA A 21 -24.61 -4.34 15.16
CA ALA A 21 -24.45 -5.65 15.79
C ALA A 21 -25.79 -6.20 16.33
N ALA A 22 -26.63 -5.35 16.90
CA ALA A 22 -27.92 -5.74 17.47
C ALA A 22 -28.97 -6.13 16.41
N PHE A 23 -28.95 -5.49 15.25
CA PHE A 23 -29.89 -5.71 14.15
C PHE A 23 -29.29 -6.51 12.97
N ALA A 24 -28.11 -7.12 13.16
CA ALA A 24 -27.45 -7.90 12.12
C ALA A 24 -28.34 -9.05 11.63
N HIS A 25 -28.39 -9.24 10.30
CA HIS A 25 -29.10 -10.37 9.69
C HIS A 25 -28.28 -11.66 9.69
N ASP A 26 -26.96 -11.57 9.87
CA ASP A 26 -26.08 -12.73 10.01
C ASP A 26 -25.03 -12.54 11.11
N SER A 27 -24.56 -13.66 11.67
CA SER A 27 -23.64 -13.67 12.81
C SER A 27 -22.24 -13.14 12.49
N LEU A 28 -21.81 -13.24 11.22
CA LEU A 28 -20.50 -12.73 10.79
C LEU A 28 -20.52 -11.21 10.71
N PHE A 29 -21.63 -10.63 10.25
CA PHE A 29 -21.84 -9.18 10.25
C PHE A 29 -21.89 -8.66 11.67
N ALA A 30 -22.64 -9.34 12.55
CA ALA A 30 -22.68 -9.01 13.98
C ALA A 30 -21.27 -9.01 14.60
N ALA A 31 -20.47 -10.04 14.31
CA ALA A 31 -19.09 -10.14 14.81
C ALA A 31 -18.21 -8.96 14.33
N HIS A 32 -18.31 -8.57 13.06
CA HIS A 32 -17.59 -7.42 12.54
C HIS A 32 -18.07 -6.09 13.11
N MET A 33 -19.37 -5.93 13.34
CA MET A 33 -19.91 -4.75 14.00
C MET A 33 -19.45 -4.66 15.47
N TRP A 34 -19.28 -5.79 16.16
CA TRP A 34 -18.64 -5.81 17.48
C TRP A 34 -17.18 -5.39 17.44
N VAL A 35 -16.39 -5.88 16.47
CA VAL A 35 -14.99 -5.43 16.29
C VAL A 35 -14.94 -3.91 16.07
N LEU A 36 -15.81 -3.38 15.21
CA LEU A 36 -15.93 -1.95 14.96
C LEU A 36 -16.34 -1.18 16.22
N PHE A 37 -17.36 -1.66 16.94
CA PHE A 37 -17.84 -1.06 18.19
C PHE A 37 -16.72 -0.93 19.22
N PHE A 38 -16.02 -2.02 19.55
CA PHE A 38 -14.96 -1.98 20.56
C PHE A 38 -13.79 -1.09 20.12
N THR A 39 -13.43 -1.12 18.85
CA THR A 39 -12.35 -0.27 18.31
C THR A 39 -12.71 1.22 18.43
N LEU A 40 -13.93 1.59 18.05
CA LEU A 40 -14.40 2.97 18.14
C LEU A 40 -14.64 3.40 19.59
N LEU A 41 -15.15 2.53 20.46
CA LEU A 41 -15.34 2.81 21.88
C LEU A 41 -14.00 3.10 22.58
N VAL A 42 -12.99 2.26 22.36
CA VAL A 42 -11.63 2.50 22.88
C VAL A 42 -11.09 3.82 22.34
N SER A 43 -11.28 4.10 21.05
CA SER A 43 -10.87 5.36 20.43
C SER A 43 -11.57 6.57 21.07
N THR A 44 -12.87 6.49 21.33
CA THR A 44 -13.64 7.53 22.04
C THR A 44 -13.08 7.76 23.44
N VAL A 45 -12.81 6.70 24.20
CA VAL A 45 -12.24 6.82 25.55
C VAL A 45 -10.86 7.48 25.51
N LEU A 46 -10.00 7.10 24.55
CA LEU A 46 -8.67 7.70 24.38
C LEU A 46 -8.75 9.17 23.96
N LEU A 47 -9.69 9.54 23.08
CA LEU A 47 -9.91 10.92 22.67
C LEU A 47 -10.43 11.76 23.83
N LEU A 48 -11.43 11.28 24.60
CA LEU A 48 -11.95 11.94 25.79
C LEU A 48 -10.85 12.22 26.82
N ARG A 49 -9.95 11.26 27.06
CA ARG A 49 -8.80 11.44 27.96
C ARG A 49 -7.79 12.49 27.48
N ARG A 50 -7.78 12.79 26.18
CA ARG A 50 -6.88 13.78 25.56
C ARG A 50 -7.54 15.14 25.33
N VAL A 51 -8.83 15.30 25.66
CA VAL A 51 -9.51 16.59 25.56
C VAL A 51 -8.86 17.57 26.52
N SER A 52 -8.27 18.62 25.95
CA SER A 52 -7.78 19.76 26.72
C SER A 52 -8.74 20.94 26.55
N PHE A 53 -9.04 21.57 27.68
CA PHE A 53 -9.82 22.80 27.78
C PHE A 53 -8.94 24.06 27.78
N ALA A 54 -7.62 23.90 27.70
CA ALA A 54 -6.70 25.03 27.68
C ALA A 54 -6.87 25.87 26.38
N PRO A 55 -6.74 27.21 26.46
CA PRO A 55 -6.73 28.07 25.28
C PRO A 55 -5.59 27.67 24.33
N VAL A 56 -5.85 27.68 23.02
CA VAL A 56 -4.81 27.41 22.02
C VAL A 56 -3.87 28.62 21.96
N ASP A 57 -2.61 28.43 22.35
CA ASP A 57 -1.56 29.45 22.20
C ASP A 57 -1.42 29.86 20.72
N PRO A 58 -1.68 31.14 20.35
CA PRO A 58 -1.53 31.64 18.99
C PRO A 58 -0.11 31.44 18.43
N ALA A 59 0.92 31.54 19.27
CA ALA A 59 2.31 31.34 18.87
C ALA A 59 2.62 29.86 18.59
N ALA A 60 2.07 28.94 19.39
CA ALA A 60 2.13 27.50 19.10
C ALA A 60 1.39 27.13 17.81
N ARG A 61 0.25 27.77 17.52
CA ARG A 61 -0.50 27.57 16.27
C ARG A 61 0.28 28.06 15.04
N ALA A 62 0.95 29.21 15.16
CA ALA A 62 1.82 29.73 14.10
C ALA A 62 3.01 28.81 13.83
N ARG A 63 3.72 28.36 14.88
CA ARG A 63 4.81 27.36 14.76
C ARG A 63 4.35 26.06 14.12
N ARG A 64 3.19 25.53 14.53
CA ARG A 64 2.62 24.31 13.96
C ARG A 64 2.34 24.45 12.46
N LYS A 65 2.02 25.65 11.96
CA LYS A 65 1.83 25.90 10.52
C LYS A 65 3.16 25.96 9.74
N SER A 66 4.25 26.41 10.36
CA SER A 66 5.58 26.48 9.71
C SER A 66 6.34 25.16 9.71
N GLU A 67 6.04 24.25 10.64
CA GLU A 67 6.70 22.95 10.77
C GLU A 67 6.02 21.86 9.94
N TYR A 68 6.77 20.82 9.56
CA TYR A 68 6.21 19.62 8.96
C TYR A 68 5.37 18.82 9.96
N PHE A 69 4.38 18.11 9.43
CA PHE A 69 3.50 17.24 10.19
C PHE A 69 4.10 15.84 10.36
N ASP A 70 5.25 15.76 11.02
CA ASP A 70 5.99 14.49 11.18
C ASP A 70 5.38 13.54 12.24
N GLY A 71 4.33 13.98 12.94
CA GLY A 71 3.60 13.15 13.91
C GLY A 71 2.98 11.91 13.27
N VAL A 72 2.18 12.10 12.21
CA VAL A 72 1.53 10.99 11.49
C VAL A 72 2.56 10.08 10.82
N VAL A 73 3.65 10.65 10.29
CA VAL A 73 4.73 9.88 9.67
C VAL A 73 5.40 8.95 10.68
N ARG A 74 5.68 9.42 11.91
CA ARG A 74 6.25 8.58 12.98
C ARG A 74 5.38 7.38 13.30
N TYR A 75 4.07 7.60 13.45
CA TYR A 75 3.12 6.53 13.73
C TYR A 75 3.02 5.56 12.55
N GLY A 76 3.00 6.09 11.32
CA GLY A 76 3.07 5.31 10.09
C GLY A 76 4.31 4.41 10.06
N VAL A 77 5.50 4.94 10.35
CA VAL A 77 6.75 4.15 10.40
C VAL A 77 6.67 3.02 11.44
N ILE A 78 6.13 3.28 12.64
CA ILE A 78 5.95 2.24 13.66
C ILE A 78 4.97 1.17 13.16
N ALA A 79 3.82 1.59 12.61
CA ALA A 79 2.80 0.69 12.09
C ALA A 79 3.35 -0.15 10.92
N THR A 80 4.15 0.42 10.03
CA THR A 80 4.81 -0.30 8.94
C THR A 80 5.69 -1.42 9.49
N VAL A 81 6.54 -1.15 10.48
CA VAL A 81 7.39 -2.20 11.07
C VAL A 81 6.55 -3.27 11.76
N PHE A 82 5.54 -2.86 12.53
CA PHE A 82 4.62 -3.79 13.20
C PHE A 82 3.92 -4.73 12.21
N TRP A 83 3.30 -4.17 11.17
CA TRP A 83 2.60 -4.94 10.15
C TRP A 83 3.53 -5.74 9.26
N GLY A 84 4.77 -5.28 9.05
CA GLY A 84 5.82 -6.06 8.39
C GLY A 84 6.13 -7.34 9.16
N VAL A 85 6.36 -7.23 10.49
CA VAL A 85 6.58 -8.40 11.34
C VAL A 85 5.39 -9.34 11.32
N VAL A 86 4.16 -8.82 11.47
CA VAL A 86 2.94 -9.64 11.45
C VAL A 86 2.75 -10.32 10.09
N GLY A 87 2.80 -9.57 9.00
CA GLY A 87 2.59 -10.09 7.65
C GLY A 87 3.62 -11.13 7.24
N PHE A 88 4.90 -10.92 7.56
CA PHE A 88 5.97 -11.89 7.27
C PHE A 88 5.87 -13.13 8.16
N LEU A 89 5.52 -12.98 9.44
CA LEU A 89 5.26 -14.13 10.32
C LEU A 89 4.10 -14.98 9.78
N VAL A 90 2.98 -14.36 9.39
CA VAL A 90 1.86 -15.08 8.78
C VAL A 90 2.30 -15.74 7.46
N GLY A 91 3.19 -15.10 6.68
CA GLY A 91 3.83 -15.69 5.50
C GLY A 91 4.58 -16.98 5.80
N VAL A 92 5.38 -16.98 6.87
CA VAL A 92 6.08 -18.19 7.36
C VAL A 92 5.06 -19.25 7.81
N VAL A 93 4.00 -18.86 8.51
CA VAL A 93 2.94 -19.79 8.95
C VAL A 93 2.26 -20.47 7.76
N VAL A 94 1.84 -19.73 6.73
CA VAL A 94 1.19 -20.34 5.56
C VAL A 94 2.14 -21.22 4.75
N ALA A 95 3.43 -20.85 4.68
CA ALA A 95 4.44 -21.71 4.07
C ALA A 95 4.63 -23.02 4.85
N LEU A 96 4.67 -22.95 6.18
CA LEU A 96 4.73 -24.14 7.04
C LEU A 96 3.44 -24.99 6.94
N GLN A 97 2.27 -24.39 6.75
CA GLN A 97 1.02 -25.14 6.53
C GLN A 97 1.01 -25.94 5.22
N LEU A 98 1.74 -25.48 4.19
CA LEU A 98 1.94 -26.24 2.95
C LEU A 98 2.92 -27.41 3.15
N ALA A 99 3.97 -27.21 3.95
CA ALA A 99 4.97 -28.25 4.25
C ALA A 99 4.48 -29.29 5.27
N PHE A 100 3.74 -28.84 6.28
CA PHE A 100 3.24 -29.61 7.41
C PHE A 100 1.74 -29.34 7.59
N PRO A 101 0.86 -30.10 6.91
CA PRO A 101 -0.58 -29.85 6.93
C PRO A 101 -1.23 -29.88 8.32
N ASP A 102 -0.63 -30.56 9.31
CA ASP A 102 -1.10 -30.59 10.70
C ASP A 102 -1.16 -29.20 11.36
N LEU A 103 -0.46 -28.20 10.81
CA LEU A 103 -0.51 -26.82 11.26
C LEU A 103 -1.78 -26.07 10.78
N ASN A 104 -2.67 -26.72 10.03
CA ASN A 104 -3.97 -26.16 9.63
C ASN A 104 -5.00 -26.36 10.75
N ILE A 105 -5.29 -25.30 11.51
CA ILE A 105 -6.25 -25.35 12.64
C ILE A 105 -7.59 -24.76 12.21
N ALA A 106 -8.56 -25.63 11.92
CA ALA A 106 -9.88 -25.23 11.45
C ALA A 106 -10.78 -24.67 12.58
N PRO A 107 -11.76 -23.79 12.25
CA PRO A 107 -11.95 -23.18 10.94
C PRO A 107 -11.08 -21.92 10.75
N TYR A 108 -10.54 -21.31 11.81
CA TYR A 108 -10.00 -19.94 11.73
C TYR A 108 -8.61 -19.85 11.11
N PHE A 109 -7.71 -20.78 11.47
CA PHE A 109 -6.30 -20.75 11.07
C PHE A 109 -5.97 -21.83 10.04
N ASN A 110 -6.89 -22.13 9.13
CA ASN A 110 -6.59 -22.98 7.98
C ASN A 110 -5.99 -22.14 6.84
N PHE A 111 -5.18 -22.77 5.98
CA PHE A 111 -4.47 -22.12 4.87
C PHE A 111 -5.38 -21.23 4.00
N GLY A 112 -6.60 -21.69 3.68
CA GLY A 112 -7.54 -20.94 2.85
C GLY A 112 -7.98 -19.59 3.44
N ARG A 113 -8.00 -19.45 4.77
CA ARG A 113 -8.30 -18.19 5.46
C ARG A 113 -7.07 -17.37 5.79
N VAL A 114 -5.96 -18.04 6.09
CA VAL A 114 -4.71 -17.37 6.50
C VAL A 114 -3.93 -16.85 5.29
N ARG A 115 -4.09 -17.43 4.09
CA ARG A 115 -3.50 -16.91 2.84
C ARG A 115 -3.92 -15.47 2.53
N PRO A 116 -5.22 -15.11 2.40
CA PRO A 116 -5.61 -13.73 2.16
C PRO A 116 -5.25 -12.80 3.33
N LEU A 117 -5.18 -13.31 4.57
CA LEU A 117 -4.62 -12.57 5.69
C LEU A 117 -3.15 -12.20 5.46
N HIS A 118 -2.31 -13.15 5.06
CA HIS A 118 -0.92 -12.89 4.69
C HIS A 118 -0.84 -11.85 3.57
N THR A 119 -1.54 -12.08 2.45
CA THR A 119 -1.53 -11.22 1.27
C THR A 119 -1.86 -9.78 1.63
N SER A 120 -2.97 -9.55 2.33
CA SER A 120 -3.40 -8.22 2.73
C SER A 120 -2.51 -7.61 3.82
N ALA A 121 -1.96 -8.40 4.74
CA ALA A 121 -1.01 -7.91 5.74
C ALA A 121 0.30 -7.43 5.10
N VAL A 122 0.84 -8.13 4.10
CA VAL A 122 2.10 -7.70 3.46
C VAL A 122 1.90 -6.59 2.43
N ILE A 123 0.79 -6.60 1.68
CA ILE A 123 0.52 -5.59 0.66
C ILE A 123 -0.07 -4.33 1.27
N PHE A 124 -1.26 -4.44 1.87
CA PHE A 124 -2.00 -3.27 2.36
C PHE A 124 -1.53 -2.84 3.74
N ALA A 125 -1.27 -3.76 4.68
CA ALA A 125 -0.85 -3.33 6.01
C ALA A 125 0.59 -2.83 6.05
N PHE A 126 1.57 -3.67 5.66
CA PHE A 126 2.98 -3.30 5.57
C PHE A 126 3.22 -2.29 4.43
N GLY A 127 2.96 -2.68 3.18
CA GLY A 127 3.19 -1.81 2.03
C GLY A 127 2.37 -0.52 2.04
N GLY A 128 1.11 -0.58 2.48
CA GLY A 128 0.24 0.60 2.54
C GLY A 128 0.63 1.59 3.64
N ASN A 129 0.92 1.14 4.85
CA ASN A 129 1.47 2.06 5.87
C ASN A 129 2.82 2.62 5.43
N ALA A 130 3.67 1.82 4.76
CA ALA A 130 4.91 2.31 4.18
C ALA A 130 4.64 3.46 3.20
N LEU A 131 3.77 3.25 2.22
CA LEU A 131 3.43 4.25 1.20
C LEU A 131 2.81 5.51 1.78
N ILE A 132 1.88 5.40 2.73
CA ILE A 132 1.26 6.57 3.38
C ILE A 132 2.31 7.35 4.16
N ALA A 133 3.14 6.67 4.95
CA ALA A 133 4.19 7.34 5.74
C ALA A 133 5.22 8.02 4.83
N THR A 134 5.72 7.31 3.82
CA THR A 134 6.73 7.86 2.92
C THR A 134 6.17 8.96 2.04
N SER A 135 4.97 8.83 1.49
CA SER A 135 4.35 9.87 0.66
C SER A 135 4.14 11.15 1.46
N PHE A 136 3.65 11.06 2.69
CA PHE A 136 3.48 12.20 3.59
C PHE A 136 4.80 12.85 3.98
N TYR A 137 5.85 12.07 4.22
CA TYR A 137 7.18 12.62 4.47
C TYR A 137 7.74 13.35 3.26
N VAL A 138 7.65 12.70 2.08
CA VAL A 138 8.25 13.13 0.83
C VAL A 138 7.55 14.37 0.29
N VAL A 139 6.22 14.37 0.17
CA VAL A 139 5.45 15.47 -0.42
C VAL A 139 5.67 16.77 0.34
N GLN A 140 5.74 16.72 1.67
CA GLN A 140 6.00 17.89 2.50
C GLN A 140 7.35 18.53 2.20
N ARG A 141 8.39 17.69 2.08
CA ARG A 141 9.78 18.15 1.90
C ARG A 141 10.07 18.57 0.47
N THR A 142 9.47 17.91 -0.51
CA THR A 142 9.63 18.27 -1.93
C THR A 142 8.80 19.48 -2.31
N CYS A 143 7.64 19.70 -1.67
CA CYS A 143 6.82 20.90 -1.87
C CYS A 143 7.18 22.06 -0.93
N ARG A 144 8.02 21.82 0.08
CA ARG A 144 8.36 22.76 1.17
C ARG A 144 7.12 23.33 1.87
N ALA A 145 6.12 22.48 2.07
CA ALA A 145 4.84 22.80 2.67
C ALA A 145 4.46 21.74 3.71
N ARG A 146 3.73 22.14 4.75
CA ARG A 146 3.11 21.19 5.69
C ARG A 146 1.98 20.43 4.99
N LEU A 147 1.67 19.20 5.44
CA LEU A 147 0.49 18.47 4.98
C LEU A 147 -0.78 19.32 5.04
N PHE A 148 -1.54 19.30 3.95
CA PHE A 148 -2.84 19.93 3.83
C PHE A 148 -3.91 19.20 4.66
N GLY A 149 -4.99 19.91 5.02
CA GLY A 149 -6.14 19.32 5.71
C GLY A 149 -6.05 19.28 7.23
N GLY A 150 -5.03 19.90 7.84
CA GLY A 150 -4.91 19.95 9.30
C GLY A 150 -4.68 18.57 9.91
N ASP A 151 -5.66 18.05 10.65
CA ASP A 151 -5.62 16.73 11.26
C ASP A 151 -6.11 15.60 10.33
N LEU A 152 -6.46 15.91 9.07
CA LEU A 152 -6.89 14.90 8.08
C LEU A 152 -5.86 13.77 7.88
N GLY A 153 -4.56 14.07 8.02
CA GLY A 153 -3.51 13.04 8.02
C GLY A 153 -3.69 11.99 9.12
N TRP A 154 -4.17 12.37 10.32
CA TRP A 154 -4.49 11.41 11.38
C TRP A 154 -5.73 10.58 11.07
N PHE A 155 -6.75 11.18 10.44
CA PHE A 155 -7.90 10.43 9.96
C PHE A 155 -7.48 9.35 8.95
N VAL A 156 -6.61 9.70 7.99
CA VAL A 156 -6.05 8.74 7.03
C VAL A 156 -5.32 7.60 7.76
N PHE A 157 -4.43 7.92 8.69
CA PHE A 157 -3.67 6.91 9.43
C PHE A 157 -4.57 5.95 10.23
N TRP A 158 -5.46 6.48 11.07
CA TRP A 158 -6.32 5.65 11.91
C TRP A 158 -7.39 4.94 11.10
N GLY A 159 -7.96 5.59 10.10
CA GLY A 159 -8.95 4.97 9.22
C GLY A 159 -8.37 3.85 8.37
N TYR A 160 -7.15 4.03 7.87
CA TYR A 160 -6.44 2.97 7.14
C TYR A 160 -6.10 1.77 8.04
N ASN A 161 -5.68 2.02 9.28
CA ASN A 161 -5.43 0.93 10.23
C ASN A 161 -6.72 0.25 10.71
N LEU A 162 -7.85 0.97 10.79
CA LEU A 162 -9.16 0.36 11.00
C LEU A 162 -9.54 -0.56 9.84
N PHE A 163 -9.32 -0.14 8.59
CA PHE A 163 -9.50 -1.00 7.41
C PHE A 163 -8.68 -2.30 7.54
N ILE A 164 -7.40 -2.20 7.90
CA ILE A 164 -6.52 -3.37 8.09
C ILE A 164 -7.07 -4.32 9.17
N VAL A 165 -7.49 -3.78 10.31
CA VAL A 165 -8.04 -4.59 11.41
C VAL A 165 -9.32 -5.30 10.98
N MET A 166 -10.24 -4.59 10.31
CA MET A 166 -11.49 -5.17 9.82
C MET A 166 -11.25 -6.25 8.75
N ALA A 167 -10.28 -6.03 7.85
CA ALA A 167 -9.89 -7.04 6.87
C ALA A 167 -9.30 -8.28 7.55
N ALA A 168 -8.36 -8.08 8.48
CA ALA A 168 -7.67 -9.17 9.18
C ALA A 168 -8.63 -10.07 9.98
N THR A 169 -9.56 -9.46 10.73
CA THR A 169 -10.60 -10.23 11.43
C THR A 169 -11.54 -10.91 10.45
N GLY A 170 -11.85 -10.26 9.32
CA GLY A 170 -12.74 -10.80 8.30
C GLY A 170 -12.23 -12.09 7.69
N TYR A 171 -10.96 -12.12 7.29
CA TYR A 171 -10.36 -13.31 6.69
C TYR A 171 -10.40 -14.52 7.63
N LEU A 172 -10.03 -14.33 8.90
CA LEU A 172 -10.06 -15.40 9.89
C LEU A 172 -11.49 -15.90 10.15
N LEU A 173 -12.49 -15.02 10.10
CA LEU A 173 -13.91 -15.39 10.22
C LEU A 173 -14.48 -16.04 8.95
N GLY A 174 -13.81 -15.92 7.79
CA GLY A 174 -14.28 -16.41 6.50
C GLY A 174 -15.12 -15.40 5.70
N ILE A 175 -15.04 -14.12 6.07
CA ILE A 175 -15.67 -13.00 5.36
C ILE A 175 -14.74 -12.62 4.21
N THR A 176 -15.11 -12.99 2.99
CA THR A 176 -14.35 -12.69 1.78
C THR A 176 -15.23 -12.69 0.53
N GLN A 177 -14.87 -11.82 -0.42
CA GLN A 177 -15.38 -11.83 -1.80
C GLN A 177 -14.76 -12.95 -2.66
N GLY A 178 -13.65 -13.56 -2.23
CA GLY A 178 -12.92 -14.56 -3.02
C GLY A 178 -12.14 -13.97 -4.21
N ARG A 179 -11.95 -12.66 -4.24
CA ARG A 179 -11.22 -11.91 -5.28
C ARG A 179 -9.84 -11.52 -4.78
N GLU A 180 -8.79 -11.97 -5.45
CA GLU A 180 -7.41 -11.72 -4.98
C GLU A 180 -7.13 -10.21 -4.85
N TYR A 181 -6.52 -9.82 -3.73
CA TYR A 181 -6.22 -8.43 -3.36
C TYR A 181 -7.46 -7.54 -3.14
N ALA A 182 -8.67 -8.04 -3.35
CA ALA A 182 -9.95 -7.37 -3.14
C ALA A 182 -10.88 -8.20 -2.25
N GLU A 183 -10.30 -8.93 -1.31
CA GLU A 183 -11.02 -9.90 -0.50
C GLU A 183 -12.01 -9.31 0.53
N PRO A 184 -11.80 -8.12 1.15
CA PRO A 184 -12.76 -7.57 2.13
C PRO A 184 -14.15 -7.36 1.53
N GLU A 185 -15.22 -7.46 2.32
CA GLU A 185 -16.60 -7.23 1.83
C GLU A 185 -16.96 -5.74 1.73
N TRP A 186 -18.06 -5.47 1.02
CA TRP A 186 -18.52 -4.14 0.56
C TRP A 186 -18.44 -2.99 1.58
N TYR A 187 -18.78 -3.22 2.86
CA TYR A 187 -18.76 -2.16 3.89
C TYR A 187 -17.34 -1.75 4.27
N VAL A 188 -16.38 -2.69 4.20
CA VAL A 188 -14.96 -2.42 4.40
C VAL A 188 -14.40 -1.69 3.17
N ASP A 189 -14.89 -2.00 1.97
CA ASP A 189 -14.52 -1.32 0.73
C ASP A 189 -14.98 0.14 0.69
N ILE A 190 -16.22 0.41 1.12
CA ILE A 190 -16.74 1.77 1.25
C ILE A 190 -15.88 2.56 2.24
N TRP A 191 -15.56 1.97 3.39
CA TRP A 191 -14.70 2.61 4.39
C TRP A 191 -13.33 2.95 3.81
N LEU A 192 -12.68 2.00 3.13
CA LEU A 192 -11.41 2.26 2.47
C LEU A 192 -11.53 3.40 1.44
N THR A 193 -12.60 3.43 0.66
CA THR A 193 -12.86 4.50 -0.32
C THR A 193 -12.87 5.88 0.36
N ILE A 194 -13.57 6.03 1.49
CA ILE A 194 -13.63 7.29 2.24
C ILE A 194 -12.23 7.69 2.73
N VAL A 195 -11.49 6.75 3.31
CA VAL A 195 -10.12 6.97 3.78
C VAL A 195 -9.20 7.38 2.63
N TRP A 196 -9.34 6.74 1.46
CA TRP A 196 -8.51 6.98 0.30
C TRP A 196 -8.80 8.34 -0.36
N VAL A 197 -10.07 8.78 -0.37
CA VAL A 197 -10.44 10.13 -0.80
C VAL A 197 -9.82 11.18 0.13
N ALA A 198 -9.89 10.97 1.46
CA ALA A 198 -9.21 11.85 2.41
C ALA A 198 -7.68 11.88 2.19
N TYR A 199 -7.09 10.74 1.85
CA TYR A 199 -5.67 10.64 1.51
C TYR A 199 -5.32 11.42 0.25
N LEU A 200 -6.12 11.30 -0.82
CA LEU A 200 -5.96 12.08 -2.05
C LEU A 200 -6.09 13.59 -1.78
N ILE A 201 -7.09 14.02 -1.02
CA ILE A 201 -7.28 15.44 -0.64
C ILE A 201 -6.05 15.94 0.12
N THR A 202 -5.54 15.16 1.08
CA THR A 202 -4.34 15.51 1.86
C THR A 202 -3.12 15.65 0.96
N PHE A 203 -2.88 14.67 0.08
CA PHE A 203 -1.69 14.63 -0.78
C PHE A 203 -1.73 15.70 -1.87
N LEU A 204 -2.83 15.75 -2.64
CA LEU A 204 -3.00 16.72 -3.72
C LEU A 204 -3.09 18.15 -3.19
N GLY A 205 -3.82 18.36 -2.08
CA GLY A 205 -3.85 19.66 -1.41
C GLY A 205 -2.46 20.14 -1.00
N THR A 206 -1.58 19.24 -0.54
CA THR A 206 -0.20 19.59 -0.20
C THR A 206 0.59 20.05 -1.43
N ILE A 207 0.43 19.36 -2.57
CA ILE A 207 1.03 19.75 -3.87
C ILE A 207 0.50 21.11 -4.35
N LEU A 208 -0.78 21.39 -4.15
CA LEU A 208 -1.39 22.67 -4.53
C LEU A 208 -0.87 23.84 -3.68
N THR A 209 -0.50 23.58 -2.42
CA THR A 209 0.10 24.57 -1.51
C THR A 209 1.63 24.63 -1.56
N ARG A 210 2.25 24.02 -2.58
CA ARG A 210 3.73 23.99 -2.71
C ARG A 210 4.33 25.38 -2.88
N LYS A 211 5.59 25.51 -2.44
CA LYS A 211 6.39 26.73 -2.66
C LYS A 211 7.23 26.68 -3.93
N GLU A 212 7.66 25.50 -4.34
CA GLU A 212 8.45 25.31 -5.56
C GLU A 212 7.52 25.21 -6.78
N PRO A 213 7.82 25.89 -7.90
CA PRO A 213 6.94 25.89 -9.08
C PRO A 213 6.83 24.49 -9.69
N HIS A 214 7.92 23.73 -9.71
CA HIS A 214 7.98 22.37 -10.24
C HIS A 214 7.59 21.33 -9.19
N ILE A 215 6.84 20.32 -9.64
CA ILE A 215 6.51 19.14 -8.82
C ILE A 215 7.60 18.10 -9.03
N TYR A 216 8.20 17.63 -7.95
CA TYR A 216 9.24 16.60 -8.00
C TYR A 216 8.70 15.25 -8.54
N VAL A 217 9.51 14.53 -9.30
CA VAL A 217 9.13 13.27 -9.99
C VAL A 217 8.56 12.22 -9.02
N ALA A 218 9.09 12.12 -7.80
CA ALA A 218 8.52 11.21 -6.80
C ALA A 218 7.02 11.45 -6.55
N ASN A 219 6.60 12.72 -6.57
CA ASN A 219 5.20 13.08 -6.37
C ASN A 219 4.34 12.76 -7.61
N TRP A 220 4.92 12.67 -8.81
CA TRP A 220 4.18 12.19 -9.99
C TRP A 220 3.79 10.72 -9.80
N PHE A 221 4.76 9.90 -9.39
CA PHE A 221 4.55 8.50 -9.08
C PHE A 221 3.57 8.29 -7.93
N TYR A 222 3.73 9.01 -6.82
CA TYR A 222 2.77 8.94 -5.70
C TYR A 222 1.37 9.40 -6.12
N LEU A 223 1.23 10.51 -6.84
CA LEU A 223 -0.09 10.99 -7.28
C LEU A 223 -0.76 9.99 -8.21
N SER A 224 -0.01 9.45 -9.17
CA SER A 224 -0.51 8.43 -10.10
C SER A 224 -0.95 7.17 -9.36
N PHE A 225 -0.16 6.72 -8.38
CA PHE A 225 -0.52 5.63 -7.48
C PHE A 225 -1.86 5.90 -6.78
N ILE A 226 -2.01 7.05 -6.12
CA ILE A 226 -3.19 7.37 -5.33
C ILE A 226 -4.45 7.40 -6.22
N VAL A 227 -4.37 8.08 -7.36
CA VAL A 227 -5.50 8.25 -8.29
C VAL A 227 -5.89 6.92 -8.92
N THR A 228 -4.93 6.16 -9.45
CA THR A 228 -5.24 4.91 -10.12
C THR A 228 -5.79 3.88 -9.13
N ILE A 229 -5.21 3.73 -7.93
CA ILE A 229 -5.73 2.78 -6.94
C ILE A 229 -7.17 3.11 -6.53
N ALA A 230 -7.53 4.39 -6.43
CA ALA A 230 -8.91 4.78 -6.18
C ALA A 230 -9.85 4.30 -7.30
N MET A 231 -9.46 4.51 -8.56
CA MET A 231 -10.23 4.04 -9.72
C MET A 231 -10.35 2.51 -9.73
N LEU A 232 -9.24 1.79 -9.53
CA LEU A 232 -9.21 0.34 -9.53
C LEU A 232 -10.13 -0.22 -8.44
N HIS A 233 -10.00 0.29 -7.21
CA HIS A 233 -10.78 -0.12 -6.05
C HIS A 233 -12.28 0.06 -6.28
N ILE A 234 -12.69 1.23 -6.77
CA ILE A 234 -14.10 1.52 -7.02
C ILE A 234 -14.69 0.59 -8.09
N VAL A 235 -13.98 0.41 -9.21
CA VAL A 235 -14.51 -0.37 -10.35
C VAL A 235 -14.54 -1.86 -10.04
N ASN A 236 -13.46 -2.42 -9.47
CA ASN A 236 -13.39 -3.86 -9.19
C ASN A 236 -14.36 -4.29 -8.10
N ASN A 237 -14.60 -3.42 -7.12
CA ASN A 237 -15.42 -3.75 -5.95
C ASN A 237 -16.87 -3.27 -6.12
N LEU A 238 -17.30 -3.00 -7.36
CA LEU A 238 -18.73 -2.89 -7.66
C LEU A 238 -19.40 -4.24 -7.37
N ALA A 239 -20.13 -4.28 -6.27
CA ALA A 239 -20.83 -5.46 -5.80
C ALA A 239 -22.21 -5.07 -5.25
N ILE A 240 -23.18 -5.96 -5.42
CA ILE A 240 -24.53 -5.80 -4.87
C ILE A 240 -24.55 -6.50 -3.51
N PRO A 241 -24.69 -5.77 -2.39
CA PRO A 241 -24.86 -6.40 -1.08
C PRO A 241 -26.20 -7.14 -1.05
N VAL A 242 -26.17 -8.39 -0.59
CA VAL A 242 -27.40 -9.19 -0.39
C VAL A 242 -28.27 -8.54 0.70
N SER A 243 -27.64 -7.90 1.68
CA SER A 243 -28.31 -7.11 2.70
C SER A 243 -27.40 -6.02 3.25
N PHE A 244 -27.95 -4.85 3.61
CA PHE A 244 -27.21 -3.78 4.28
C PHE A 244 -26.80 -4.10 5.73
N LEU A 245 -27.42 -5.13 6.33
CA LEU A 245 -27.10 -5.63 7.67
C LEU A 245 -26.52 -7.05 7.62
N GLY A 246 -25.91 -7.42 6.48
CA GLY A 246 -25.24 -8.70 6.29
C GLY A 246 -23.90 -8.55 5.57
N VAL A 247 -23.03 -9.56 5.70
CA VAL A 247 -21.68 -9.49 5.13
C VAL A 247 -21.65 -9.69 3.62
N LYS A 248 -22.54 -10.53 3.08
CA LYS A 248 -22.39 -11.04 1.72
C LYS A 248 -22.75 -10.02 0.64
N SER A 249 -21.89 -9.93 -0.37
CA SER A 249 -22.14 -9.24 -1.63
C SER A 249 -21.79 -10.14 -2.83
N TYR A 250 -22.37 -9.83 -3.99
CA TYR A 250 -22.02 -10.48 -5.26
C TYR A 250 -21.44 -9.44 -6.21
N SER A 251 -20.37 -9.81 -6.91
CA SER A 251 -19.75 -8.97 -7.96
C SER A 251 -20.82 -8.52 -8.97
N ALA A 252 -20.71 -7.26 -9.41
CA ALA A 252 -21.50 -6.73 -10.51
C ALA A 252 -21.13 -7.38 -11.87
N PHE A 253 -19.99 -8.07 -11.93
CA PHE A 253 -19.51 -8.77 -13.11
C PHE A 253 -19.58 -10.29 -12.91
N SER A 254 -19.53 -11.05 -14.01
CA SER A 254 -19.43 -12.52 -13.95
C SER A 254 -18.55 -13.09 -15.08
N GLY A 255 -18.12 -14.34 -14.89
CA GLY A 255 -17.37 -15.11 -15.89
C GLY A 255 -16.12 -14.38 -16.40
N VAL A 256 -15.99 -14.30 -17.72
CA VAL A 256 -14.82 -13.70 -18.37
C VAL A 256 -14.67 -12.20 -18.09
N GLN A 257 -15.78 -11.47 -17.93
CA GLN A 257 -15.73 -10.04 -17.62
C GLN A 257 -15.25 -9.82 -16.18
N ASP A 258 -15.69 -10.66 -15.25
CA ASP A 258 -15.21 -10.61 -13.87
C ASP A 258 -13.72 -10.98 -13.79
N ALA A 259 -13.29 -12.00 -14.54
CA ALA A 259 -11.88 -12.34 -14.64
C ALA A 259 -11.02 -11.18 -15.19
N LEU A 260 -11.48 -10.52 -16.27
CA LEU A 260 -10.77 -9.39 -16.87
C LEU A 260 -10.72 -8.18 -15.92
N THR A 261 -11.83 -7.82 -15.29
CA THR A 261 -11.87 -6.70 -14.32
C THR A 261 -11.02 -7.02 -13.09
N GLN A 262 -11.07 -8.26 -12.60
CA GLN A 262 -10.25 -8.76 -11.50
C GLN A 262 -8.75 -8.66 -11.78
N TRP A 263 -8.29 -9.04 -12.97
CA TRP A 263 -6.85 -8.98 -13.27
C TRP A 263 -6.39 -7.63 -13.83
N TRP A 264 -7.29 -6.85 -14.40
CA TRP A 264 -7.06 -5.41 -14.57
C TRP A 264 -6.83 -4.75 -13.21
N TYR A 265 -7.63 -5.06 -12.19
CA TYR A 265 -7.40 -4.62 -10.83
C TYR A 265 -6.11 -5.21 -10.24
N GLY A 266 -5.97 -6.53 -10.18
CA GLY A 266 -4.89 -7.20 -9.46
C GLY A 266 -3.51 -6.85 -10.02
N HIS A 267 -3.36 -6.82 -11.35
CA HIS A 267 -2.10 -6.41 -11.95
C HIS A 267 -1.79 -4.93 -11.69
N ASN A 268 -2.79 -4.05 -11.80
CA ASN A 268 -2.56 -2.63 -11.56
C ASN A 268 -2.49 -2.30 -10.05
N ALA A 269 -2.96 -3.16 -9.16
CA ALA A 269 -2.66 -3.10 -7.74
C ALA A 269 -1.15 -3.26 -7.54
N VAL A 270 -0.53 -4.31 -8.09
CA VAL A 270 0.94 -4.43 -8.03
C VAL A 270 1.66 -3.33 -8.84
N GLY A 271 1.08 -2.86 -9.94
CA GLY A 271 1.66 -1.81 -10.78
C GLY A 271 1.67 -0.41 -10.19
N PHE A 272 0.59 -0.01 -9.54
CA PHE A 272 0.47 1.33 -9.01
C PHE A 272 0.77 1.35 -7.51
N PHE A 273 0.27 0.38 -6.75
CA PHE A 273 0.57 0.27 -5.33
C PHE A 273 2.02 -0.16 -5.12
N LEU A 274 2.43 -1.31 -5.66
CA LEU A 274 3.75 -1.91 -5.38
C LEU A 274 4.87 -1.47 -6.35
N THR A 275 4.55 -0.91 -7.51
CA THR A 275 5.58 -0.37 -8.42
C THR A 275 5.61 1.14 -8.40
N ALA A 276 4.57 1.84 -8.87
CA ALA A 276 4.59 3.31 -8.96
C ALA A 276 4.81 3.98 -7.60
N GLY A 277 4.05 3.60 -6.56
CA GLY A 277 4.23 4.15 -5.22
C GLY A 277 5.64 3.96 -4.66
N PHE A 278 6.24 2.78 -4.87
CA PHE A 278 7.59 2.46 -4.40
C PHE A 278 8.68 3.08 -5.28
N LEU A 279 8.42 3.33 -6.57
CA LEU A 279 9.27 4.19 -7.40
C LEU A 279 9.26 5.61 -6.82
N GLY A 280 8.13 6.11 -6.31
CA GLY A 280 8.07 7.35 -5.53
C GLY A 280 9.00 7.35 -4.32
N MET A 281 9.08 6.23 -3.58
CA MET A 281 10.06 6.06 -2.51
C MET A 281 11.49 6.11 -3.05
N MET A 282 11.80 5.30 -4.07
CA MET A 282 13.13 5.22 -4.69
C MET A 282 13.62 6.59 -5.15
N TYR A 283 12.77 7.34 -5.85
CA TYR A 283 13.08 8.68 -6.37
C TYR A 283 13.42 9.68 -5.27
N TYR A 284 12.92 9.50 -4.05
CA TYR A 284 13.29 10.37 -2.95
C TYR A 284 14.49 9.84 -2.17
N PHE A 285 14.43 8.59 -1.72
CA PHE A 285 15.34 8.07 -0.71
C PHE A 285 16.72 7.72 -1.27
N ILE A 286 16.82 7.21 -2.51
CA ILE A 286 18.13 6.91 -3.11
C ILE A 286 18.95 8.20 -3.25
N PRO A 287 18.49 9.24 -3.98
CA PRO A 287 19.27 10.48 -4.12
C PRO A 287 19.60 11.12 -2.78
N LYS A 288 18.67 11.04 -1.81
CA LYS A 288 18.87 11.59 -0.46
C LYS A 288 19.88 10.83 0.38
N GLN A 289 19.94 9.51 0.28
CA GLN A 289 20.90 8.71 1.06
C GLN A 289 22.30 8.80 0.46
N VAL A 290 22.43 8.76 -0.87
CA VAL A 290 23.74 8.88 -1.51
C VAL A 290 24.21 10.33 -1.67
N ASN A 291 23.34 11.30 -1.41
CA ASN A 291 23.57 12.74 -1.58
C ASN A 291 24.05 13.09 -3.00
N ARG A 292 23.31 12.61 -4.01
CA ARG A 292 23.58 12.85 -5.43
C ARG A 292 22.33 13.32 -6.15
N PRO A 293 22.48 14.12 -7.22
CA PRO A 293 21.34 14.43 -8.09
C PRO A 293 20.83 13.16 -8.77
N VAL A 294 19.53 13.12 -9.06
CA VAL A 294 18.93 12.08 -9.89
C VAL A 294 19.62 12.06 -11.24
N TYR A 295 19.97 10.87 -11.72
CA TYR A 295 20.77 10.69 -12.93
C TYR A 295 20.18 11.38 -14.18
N SER A 296 18.95 11.04 -14.56
CA SER A 296 18.36 11.56 -15.81
C SER A 296 16.92 12.01 -15.62
N TYR A 297 16.72 13.32 -15.70
CA TYR A 297 15.38 13.91 -15.69
C TYR A 297 14.58 13.54 -16.96
N ARG A 298 15.22 13.49 -18.14
CA ARG A 298 14.54 13.07 -19.37
C ARG A 298 14.05 11.62 -19.28
N LEU A 299 14.88 10.73 -18.74
CA LEU A 299 14.48 9.36 -18.49
C LEU A 299 13.32 9.31 -17.49
N SER A 300 13.34 10.19 -16.47
CA SER A 300 12.26 10.33 -15.48
C SER A 300 10.91 10.71 -16.12
N ILE A 301 10.91 11.50 -17.19
CA ILE A 301 9.68 11.81 -17.94
C ILE A 301 9.23 10.60 -18.76
N ILE A 302 10.14 10.06 -19.59
CA ILE A 302 9.82 8.99 -20.54
C ILE A 302 9.31 7.75 -19.80
N HIS A 303 10.05 7.30 -18.78
CA HIS A 303 9.68 6.07 -18.09
C HIS A 303 8.43 6.26 -17.23
N PHE A 304 8.17 7.46 -16.68
CA PHE A 304 6.94 7.73 -15.93
C PHE A 304 5.72 7.58 -16.84
N TRP A 305 5.66 8.34 -17.94
CA TRP A 305 4.48 8.33 -18.81
C TRP A 305 4.28 6.99 -19.51
N ALA A 306 5.36 6.38 -20.00
CA ALA A 306 5.27 5.07 -20.62
C ALA A 306 4.84 3.98 -19.61
N LEU A 307 5.38 3.99 -18.38
CA LEU A 307 4.99 3.03 -17.35
C LEU A 307 3.52 3.19 -16.97
N ILE A 308 3.11 4.40 -16.57
CA ILE A 308 1.74 4.66 -16.12
C ILE A 308 0.70 4.36 -17.22
N PHE A 309 1.02 4.62 -18.49
CA PHE A 309 0.12 4.27 -19.59
C PHE A 309 0.08 2.76 -19.87
N MET A 310 1.24 2.11 -19.99
CA MET A 310 1.32 0.71 -20.43
C MET A 310 0.85 -0.27 -19.35
N TYR A 311 1.08 0.01 -18.07
CA TYR A 311 0.75 -0.92 -16.97
C TYR A 311 -0.74 -1.29 -16.96
N ILE A 312 -1.61 -0.33 -17.30
CA ILE A 312 -3.07 -0.52 -17.32
C ILE A 312 -3.49 -1.69 -18.23
N TRP A 313 -2.75 -1.95 -19.31
CA TRP A 313 -3.07 -2.94 -20.33
C TRP A 313 -2.59 -4.35 -20.00
N ALA A 314 -1.72 -4.53 -19.02
CA ALA A 314 -1.04 -5.79 -18.78
C ALA A 314 -1.89 -6.82 -18.01
N GLY A 315 -3.08 -6.45 -17.50
CA GLY A 315 -3.98 -7.36 -16.78
C GLY A 315 -4.22 -8.74 -17.45
N PRO A 316 -4.49 -8.84 -18.77
CA PRO A 316 -4.74 -10.12 -19.44
C PRO A 316 -3.59 -11.14 -19.41
N HIS A 317 -2.38 -10.77 -19.01
CA HIS A 317 -1.27 -11.73 -18.89
C HIS A 317 -1.47 -12.77 -17.78
N HIS A 318 -2.42 -12.53 -16.87
CA HIS A 318 -2.87 -13.48 -15.86
C HIS A 318 -3.88 -14.50 -16.41
N LEU A 319 -4.35 -14.29 -17.64
CA LEU A 319 -5.50 -14.99 -18.22
C LEU A 319 -5.16 -15.68 -19.55
N HIS A 320 -3.90 -16.00 -19.76
CA HIS A 320 -3.47 -16.73 -20.95
C HIS A 320 -4.03 -18.15 -20.98
N TYR A 321 -4.49 -18.58 -22.17
CA TYR A 321 -5.10 -19.88 -22.39
C TYR A 321 -6.30 -20.17 -21.46
N THR A 322 -6.99 -19.12 -21.03
CA THR A 322 -8.27 -19.21 -20.30
C THR A 322 -9.45 -18.95 -21.26
N ALA A 323 -10.67 -18.85 -20.72
CA ALA A 323 -11.86 -18.46 -21.48
C ALA A 323 -11.84 -16.98 -21.94
N LEU A 324 -10.87 -16.17 -21.52
CA LEU A 324 -10.72 -14.79 -22.02
C LEU A 324 -10.44 -14.81 -23.54
N PRO A 325 -11.10 -13.96 -24.36
CA PRO A 325 -10.86 -13.91 -25.80
C PRO A 325 -9.38 -13.70 -26.16
N ASP A 326 -8.95 -14.40 -27.21
CA ASP A 326 -7.55 -14.40 -27.63
C ASP A 326 -6.97 -13.02 -27.93
N TRP A 327 -7.79 -12.11 -28.47
CA TRP A 327 -7.37 -10.74 -28.76
C TRP A 327 -6.97 -9.98 -27.48
N ALA A 328 -7.72 -10.16 -26.39
CA ALA A 328 -7.45 -9.50 -25.12
C ALA A 328 -6.20 -10.08 -24.46
N GLN A 329 -6.04 -11.41 -24.52
CA GLN A 329 -4.82 -12.07 -24.08
C GLN A 329 -3.59 -11.55 -24.84
N THR A 330 -3.66 -11.48 -26.17
CA THR A 330 -2.54 -11.00 -27.01
C THR A 330 -2.22 -9.54 -26.71
N LEU A 331 -3.24 -8.70 -26.45
CA LEU A 331 -3.04 -7.31 -26.04
C LEU A 331 -2.25 -7.22 -24.72
N GLY A 332 -2.65 -8.01 -23.70
CA GLY A 332 -1.94 -8.06 -22.43
C GLY A 332 -0.49 -8.53 -22.57
N MET A 333 -0.23 -9.55 -23.40
CA MET A 333 1.13 -10.00 -23.69
C MET A 333 1.97 -8.90 -24.35
N VAL A 334 1.48 -8.26 -25.42
CA VAL A 334 2.24 -7.23 -26.16
C VAL A 334 2.57 -6.04 -25.26
N PHE A 335 1.60 -5.54 -24.50
CA PHE A 335 1.83 -4.43 -23.57
C PHE A 335 2.77 -4.82 -22.43
N SER A 336 2.72 -6.06 -21.93
CA SER A 336 3.63 -6.55 -20.90
C SER A 336 5.08 -6.65 -21.40
N ILE A 337 5.29 -7.07 -22.64
CA ILE A 337 6.62 -7.05 -23.27
C ILE A 337 7.14 -5.61 -23.40
N MET A 338 6.29 -4.69 -23.87
CA MET A 338 6.67 -3.27 -23.99
C MET A 338 6.93 -2.62 -22.63
N LEU A 339 6.20 -3.03 -21.59
CA LEU A 339 6.31 -2.53 -20.22
C LEU A 339 7.69 -2.80 -19.59
N TRP A 340 8.46 -3.74 -20.14
CA TRP A 340 9.84 -4.02 -19.71
C TRP A 340 10.70 -2.74 -19.72
N MET A 341 10.70 -2.01 -20.84
CA MET A 341 11.58 -0.86 -21.04
C MET A 341 11.32 0.31 -20.07
N PRO A 342 10.08 0.81 -19.89
CA PRO A 342 9.83 1.86 -18.91
C PRO A 342 10.01 1.37 -17.46
N SER A 343 9.79 0.08 -17.19
CA SER A 343 10.11 -0.49 -15.88
C SER A 343 11.61 -0.40 -15.60
N TRP A 344 12.46 -0.88 -16.51
CA TRP A 344 13.91 -0.74 -16.42
C TRP A 344 14.39 0.71 -16.46
N GLY A 345 13.64 1.62 -17.08
CA GLY A 345 13.89 3.05 -16.97
C GLY A 345 13.97 3.52 -15.51
N GLY A 346 13.11 2.98 -14.63
CA GLY A 346 13.18 3.22 -13.19
C GLY A 346 14.44 2.62 -12.55
N MET A 347 14.79 1.39 -12.91
CA MET A 347 15.99 0.71 -12.42
C MET A 347 17.26 1.50 -12.78
N ILE A 348 17.39 1.86 -14.05
CA ILE A 348 18.53 2.62 -14.58
C ILE A 348 18.63 3.97 -13.87
N ASN A 349 17.52 4.69 -13.70
CA ASN A 349 17.55 5.98 -12.99
C ASN A 349 17.98 5.83 -11.53
N GLY A 350 17.46 4.80 -10.86
CA GLY A 350 17.84 4.45 -9.49
C GLY A 350 19.33 4.15 -9.37
N LEU A 351 19.84 3.16 -10.13
CA LEU A 351 21.23 2.71 -10.04
C LEU A 351 22.23 3.74 -10.55
N MET A 352 21.96 4.41 -11.67
CA MET A 352 22.89 5.40 -12.23
C MET A 352 22.96 6.68 -11.39
N THR A 353 22.01 6.91 -10.49
CA THR A 353 22.12 7.96 -9.46
C THR A 353 23.28 7.67 -8.49
N LEU A 354 23.65 6.40 -8.31
CA LEU A 354 24.84 6.01 -7.53
C LEU A 354 26.15 6.15 -8.31
N SER A 355 26.13 6.46 -9.61
CA SER A 355 27.36 6.57 -10.42
C SER A 355 28.36 7.53 -9.78
N GLY A 356 29.53 7.00 -9.40
CA GLY A 356 30.61 7.67 -8.66
C GLY A 356 30.45 7.74 -7.13
N ALA A 357 29.44 7.07 -6.57
CA ALA A 357 29.21 6.85 -5.14
C ALA A 357 29.05 5.33 -4.82
N TRP A 358 29.50 4.46 -5.73
CA TRP A 358 29.43 3.00 -5.59
C TRP A 358 30.24 2.47 -4.39
N ASP A 359 31.25 3.22 -3.94
CA ASP A 359 31.99 2.96 -2.71
C ASP A 359 31.07 2.89 -1.48
N LYS A 360 29.96 3.64 -1.47
CA LYS A 360 28.98 3.65 -0.38
C LYS A 360 28.29 2.31 -0.15
N ILE A 361 28.25 1.42 -1.13
CA ILE A 361 27.70 0.07 -0.93
C ILE A 361 28.49 -0.72 0.13
N ARG A 362 29.79 -0.42 0.27
CA ARG A 362 30.67 -1.07 1.25
C ARG A 362 30.51 -0.48 2.64
N THR A 363 30.17 0.79 2.76
CA THR A 363 30.20 1.55 4.02
C THR A 363 28.81 1.85 4.60
N ASP A 364 27.78 1.91 3.77
CA ASP A 364 26.41 2.24 4.17
C ASP A 364 25.44 1.09 3.86
N PRO A 365 25.00 0.33 4.88
CA PRO A 365 24.10 -0.80 4.67
C PRO A 365 22.71 -0.36 4.19
N ILE A 366 22.31 0.89 4.44
CA ILE A 366 21.04 1.44 3.90
C ILE A 366 21.16 1.58 2.37
N VAL A 367 22.29 2.08 1.88
CA VAL A 367 22.55 2.15 0.42
C VAL A 367 22.60 0.76 -0.18
N ARG A 368 23.25 -0.20 0.49
CA ARG A 368 23.27 -1.59 0.03
C ARG A 368 21.86 -2.16 -0.11
N MET A 369 21.00 -1.93 0.89
CA MET A 369 19.59 -2.33 0.87
C MET A 369 18.84 -1.72 -0.33
N MET A 370 19.00 -0.41 -0.55
CA MET A 370 18.34 0.28 -1.67
C MET A 370 18.83 -0.20 -3.05
N VAL A 371 20.12 -0.51 -3.19
CA VAL A 371 20.67 -1.06 -4.44
C VAL A 371 20.16 -2.47 -4.69
N MET A 372 20.15 -3.33 -3.67
CA MET A 372 19.53 -4.66 -3.76
C MET A 372 18.06 -4.56 -4.15
N ALA A 373 17.33 -3.59 -3.57
CA ALA A 373 15.95 -3.33 -3.92
C ALA A 373 15.77 -3.07 -5.41
N VAL A 374 16.56 -2.15 -5.96
CA VAL A 374 16.49 -1.79 -7.38
C VAL A 374 16.94 -2.94 -8.28
N ALA A 375 17.88 -3.78 -7.85
CA ALA A 375 18.29 -4.98 -8.59
C ALA A 375 17.16 -6.01 -8.68
N PHE A 376 16.48 -6.33 -7.57
CA PHE A 376 15.32 -7.22 -7.56
C PHE A 376 14.13 -6.64 -8.32
N TYR A 377 13.95 -5.32 -8.28
CA TYR A 377 12.97 -4.64 -9.13
C TYR A 377 13.28 -4.87 -10.61
N GLY A 378 14.54 -4.68 -11.03
CA GLY A 378 14.98 -4.97 -12.40
C GLY A 378 14.77 -6.42 -12.80
N MET A 379 15.09 -7.37 -11.90
CA MET A 379 14.91 -8.80 -12.11
C MET A 379 13.42 -9.16 -12.27
N ALA A 380 12.56 -8.77 -11.33
CA ALA A 380 11.13 -9.06 -11.38
C ALA A 380 10.45 -8.37 -12.58
N THR A 381 10.85 -7.14 -12.91
CA THR A 381 10.30 -6.42 -14.08
C THR A 381 10.92 -6.85 -15.42
N PHE A 382 11.84 -7.81 -15.40
CA PHE A 382 12.25 -8.58 -16.58
C PHE A 382 11.53 -9.93 -16.63
N GLU A 383 11.49 -10.64 -15.50
CA GLU A 383 10.80 -11.93 -15.38
C GLU A 383 9.30 -11.84 -15.69
N GLY A 384 8.61 -10.79 -15.22
CA GLY A 384 7.19 -10.56 -15.50
C GLY A 384 6.88 -10.51 -17.00
N PRO A 385 7.53 -9.62 -17.80
CA PRO A 385 7.41 -9.64 -19.25
C PRO A 385 7.72 -11.00 -19.90
N MET A 386 8.71 -11.76 -19.40
CA MET A 386 8.99 -13.10 -19.89
C MET A 386 7.82 -14.07 -19.61
N MET A 387 7.28 -14.06 -18.39
CA MET A 387 6.12 -14.87 -17.99
C MET A 387 4.80 -14.44 -18.65
N SER A 388 4.75 -13.22 -19.21
CA SER A 388 3.62 -12.72 -20.01
C SER A 388 3.60 -13.24 -21.45
N ILE A 389 4.69 -13.88 -21.91
CA ILE A 389 4.71 -14.53 -23.22
C ILE A 389 3.86 -15.79 -23.10
N LYS A 390 2.82 -15.94 -23.94
CA LYS A 390 1.89 -17.09 -23.89
C LYS A 390 2.62 -18.44 -23.74
N ALA A 391 3.64 -18.70 -24.56
CA ALA A 391 4.41 -19.96 -24.50
C ALA A 391 5.20 -20.18 -23.19
N VAL A 392 5.61 -19.13 -22.49
CA VAL A 392 6.23 -19.24 -21.16
C VAL A 392 5.14 -19.40 -20.11
N ASN A 393 4.04 -18.65 -20.26
CA ASN A 393 2.90 -18.71 -19.35
C ASN A 393 2.25 -20.10 -19.31
N SER A 394 2.22 -20.84 -20.43
CA SER A 394 1.73 -22.22 -20.45
C SER A 394 2.54 -23.18 -19.55
N LEU A 395 3.73 -22.77 -19.10
CA LEU A 395 4.53 -23.49 -18.11
C LEU A 395 4.47 -22.85 -16.72
N SER A 396 4.42 -21.51 -16.63
CA SER A 396 4.48 -20.81 -15.35
C SER A 396 3.14 -20.70 -14.64
N HIS A 397 2.03 -20.68 -15.37
CA HIS A 397 0.69 -20.50 -14.83
C HIS A 397 0.29 -21.65 -13.90
N TYR A 398 -0.33 -21.33 -12.77
CA TYR A 398 -0.68 -22.27 -11.69
C TYR A 398 0.49 -23.05 -11.04
N THR A 399 1.74 -22.62 -11.26
CA THR A 399 2.92 -23.20 -10.60
C THR A 399 3.49 -22.26 -9.55
N ASP A 400 4.36 -22.80 -8.69
CA ASP A 400 5.12 -22.00 -7.71
C ASP A 400 6.07 -20.98 -8.35
N TRP A 401 6.29 -21.03 -9.67
CA TRP A 401 7.02 -19.96 -10.36
C TRP A 401 6.30 -18.61 -10.21
N THR A 402 4.97 -18.58 -10.26
CA THR A 402 4.21 -17.34 -10.00
C THR A 402 4.46 -16.82 -8.58
N ILE A 403 4.55 -17.71 -7.60
CA ILE A 403 4.85 -17.35 -6.21
C ILE A 403 6.29 -16.86 -6.06
N GLY A 404 7.25 -17.50 -6.75
CA GLY A 404 8.65 -17.07 -6.79
C GLY A 404 8.82 -15.68 -7.41
N HIS A 405 8.12 -15.40 -8.50
CA HIS A 405 8.07 -14.09 -9.14
C HIS A 405 7.52 -13.02 -8.18
N VAL A 406 6.37 -13.31 -7.55
CA VAL A 406 5.73 -12.42 -6.57
C VAL A 406 6.70 -12.12 -5.42
N HIS A 407 7.36 -13.11 -4.84
CA HIS A 407 8.28 -12.89 -3.71
C HIS A 407 9.60 -12.23 -4.10
N SER A 408 10.07 -12.42 -5.33
CA SER A 408 11.21 -11.68 -5.87
C SER A 408 10.93 -10.17 -5.90
N GLY A 409 9.72 -9.77 -6.33
CA GLY A 409 9.27 -8.38 -6.24
C GLY A 409 8.95 -7.96 -4.80
N ALA A 410 8.17 -8.74 -4.06
CA ALA A 410 7.64 -8.33 -2.76
C ALA A 410 8.73 -8.26 -1.68
N LEU A 411 9.59 -9.26 -1.55
CA LEU A 411 10.69 -9.23 -0.58
C LEU A 411 11.85 -8.40 -1.14
N GLY A 412 12.28 -8.74 -2.35
CA GLY A 412 13.47 -8.20 -2.98
C GLY A 412 13.35 -6.73 -3.32
N TRP A 413 12.24 -6.27 -3.89
CA TRP A 413 12.01 -4.86 -4.21
C TRP A 413 11.27 -4.13 -3.10
N ASN A 414 10.01 -4.48 -2.84
CA ASN A 414 9.12 -3.72 -1.95
C ASN A 414 9.61 -3.71 -0.51
N GLY A 415 9.97 -4.88 0.01
CA GLY A 415 10.54 -5.04 1.35
C GLY A 415 11.82 -4.23 1.49
N MET A 416 12.82 -4.49 0.64
CA MET A 416 14.13 -3.85 0.74
C MET A 416 14.09 -2.31 0.61
N ILE A 417 13.35 -1.75 -0.36
CA ILE A 417 13.27 -0.28 -0.51
C ILE A 417 12.53 0.35 0.67
N THR A 418 11.52 -0.33 1.22
CA THR A 418 10.81 0.12 2.43
C THR A 418 11.72 0.10 3.65
N PHE A 419 12.48 -0.97 3.85
CA PHE A 419 13.48 -1.04 4.92
C PHE A 419 14.50 0.09 4.78
N GLY A 420 15.04 0.30 3.57
CA GLY A 420 15.93 1.43 3.29
C GLY A 420 15.31 2.79 3.63
N ALA A 421 14.05 3.01 3.24
CA ALA A 421 13.31 4.23 3.58
C ALA A 421 13.08 4.39 5.09
N ILE A 422 12.68 3.34 5.81
CA ILE A 422 12.46 3.37 7.26
C ILE A 422 13.77 3.66 8.00
N TYR A 423 14.86 2.98 7.63
CA TYR A 423 16.18 3.23 8.21
C TYR A 423 16.68 4.64 7.91
N TYR A 424 16.37 5.19 6.73
CA TYR A 424 16.58 6.60 6.44
C TYR A 424 15.74 7.48 7.38
N LEU A 425 14.44 7.26 7.47
CA LEU A 425 13.46 8.15 8.10
C LEU A 425 13.59 8.22 9.63
N THR A 426 13.80 7.08 10.28
CA THR A 426 13.75 6.92 11.73
C THR A 426 14.64 7.91 12.48
N PRO A 427 15.94 8.09 12.19
CA PRO A 427 16.74 9.09 12.89
C PRO A 427 16.21 10.52 12.69
N LYS A 428 15.79 10.90 11.48
CA LYS A 428 15.28 12.26 11.20
C LYS A 428 13.99 12.56 11.95
N LEU A 429 13.07 11.61 11.97
CA LEU A 429 11.75 11.78 12.59
C LEU A 429 11.80 11.80 14.12
N TRP A 430 12.78 11.11 14.72
CA TRP A 430 12.99 11.08 16.17
C TRP A 430 14.06 12.06 16.66
N GLY A 431 14.56 12.94 15.79
CA GLY A 431 15.57 13.95 16.15
C GLY A 431 16.88 13.32 16.66
N ARG A 432 17.33 12.25 16.01
CA ARG A 432 18.57 11.53 16.32
C ARG A 432 19.54 11.65 15.15
N ASP A 433 20.84 11.70 15.46
CA ASP A 433 21.89 11.81 14.45
C ASP A 433 22.03 10.53 13.61
N ARG A 434 21.78 9.37 14.23
CA ARG A 434 21.91 8.05 13.59
C ARG A 434 20.96 7.02 14.20
N LEU A 435 20.82 5.89 13.51
CA LEU A 435 20.21 4.68 14.06
C LEU A 435 21.04 4.14 15.23
N TYR A 436 20.39 3.36 16.11
CA TYR A 436 21.01 2.75 17.27
C TYR A 436 22.26 1.93 16.92
N SER A 437 22.15 1.03 15.93
CA SER A 437 23.26 0.23 15.43
C SER A 437 23.16 0.05 13.92
N LEU A 438 24.22 0.42 13.19
CA LEU A 438 24.34 0.12 11.76
C LEU A 438 24.72 -1.34 11.51
N GLN A 439 25.30 -2.02 12.50
CA GLN A 439 25.61 -3.46 12.41
C GLN A 439 24.35 -4.31 12.39
N LEU A 440 23.24 -3.85 12.99
CA LEU A 440 21.94 -4.55 12.89
C LEU A 440 21.24 -4.33 11.55
N VAL A 441 21.61 -3.26 10.83
CA VAL A 441 21.09 -2.96 9.49
C VAL A 441 21.83 -3.76 8.42
N ASN A 442 23.13 -3.97 8.64
CA ASN A 442 24.04 -4.71 7.77
C ASN A 442 23.86 -6.22 7.93
#